data_AF-A0A7W0N0F7-F1
#
_entry.id   AF-A0A7W0N0F7-F1
#
_cell.length_a   1.000
_cell.length_b   1.000
_cell.length_c   1.000
_cell.angle_alpha   90.00
_cell.angle_beta   90.00
_cell.angle_gamma   90.00
#
_symmetry.space_group_name_H-M   'P 1'
#
loop_
_entity.id
_entity.type
_entity.pdbx_description
1 polymer ?
#
loop_
_entity_poly.entity_id
_entity_poly.type
_entity_poly.pdbx_seq_one_letter_code
_entity_poly.pdbx_strand_id
1 'polypeptide(L)'
;MTLLAAAVLLGFAAGVLAGLFGVGGGILFVPTLVALGLSQLDAEATSLLAILPTVAAGTWRQHRYGNVAWRSAAALGAGSVAGVGLGVVIARSLSEDTLRVLFAVLIVGVAIQIVLRARRP
;
A
#
# COMPACT_ATOMS: atom_id res chain seq x y z
N MET A 1 13.56 14.06 18.33
CA MET A 1 14.08 14.59 17.05
C MET A 1 14.50 13.48 16.08
N THR A 2 15.21 12.44 16.54
CA THR A 2 15.62 11.28 15.71
C THR A 2 14.46 10.49 15.09
N LEU A 3 13.40 10.20 15.85
CA LEU A 3 12.22 9.48 15.36
C LEU A 3 11.47 10.24 14.25
N LEU A 4 11.36 11.57 14.39
CA LEU A 4 10.73 12.42 13.37
C LEU A 4 11.54 12.42 12.07
N ALA A 5 12.87 12.53 12.18
CA ALA A 5 13.75 12.45 11.02
C ALA A 5 13.64 11.08 10.33
N ALA A 6 13.60 9.98 11.10
CA ALA A 6 13.40 8.64 10.55
C ALA A 6 12.05 8.51 9.84
N ALA A 7 10.96 8.99 10.45
CA ALA A 7 9.63 8.95 9.84
C ALA A 7 9.56 9.75 8.53
N VAL A 8 10.18 10.94 8.48
CA VAL A 8 10.28 11.75 7.26
C VAL A 8 11.07 11.02 6.17
N LEU A 9 12.21 10.42 6.53
CA LEU A 9 13.04 9.67 5.58
C LEU A 9 12.30 8.46 5.01
N LEU A 10 11.57 7.74 5.88
CA LEU A 10 10.82 6.54 5.53
C LEU A 10 9.61 6.90 4.67
N GLY A 11 8.88 7.97 5.00
CA GLY A 11 7.80 8.50 4.18
C GLY A 11 8.29 8.99 2.81
N PHE A 12 9.45 9.65 2.75
CA PHE A 12 10.07 10.05 1.49
C PHE A 12 10.46 8.84 0.62
N ALA A 13 11.17 7.86 1.20
CA ALA A 13 11.54 6.63 0.50
C ALA A 13 10.30 5.86 0.03
N ALA A 14 9.27 5.74 0.87
CA ALA A 14 8.00 5.11 0.53
C ALA A 14 7.31 5.83 -0.63
N GLY A 15 7.27 7.17 -0.62
CA GLY A 15 6.71 7.96 -1.72
C GLY A 15 7.46 7.79 -3.04
N VAL A 16 8.80 7.81 -3.00
CA VAL A 16 9.64 7.59 -4.19
C VAL A 16 9.41 6.20 -4.78
N LEU A 17 9.46 5.16 -3.94
CA LEU A 17 9.28 3.77 -4.37
C LEU A 17 7.84 3.50 -4.83
N ALA A 18 6.85 4.07 -4.15
CA ALA A 18 5.46 4.02 -4.57
C ALA A 18 5.26 4.67 -5.96
N GLY A 19 5.92 5.79 -6.23
CA GLY A 19 5.87 6.47 -7.53
C GLY A 19 6.56 5.70 -8.65
N LEU A 20 7.70 5.06 -8.36
CA LEU A 20 8.46 4.25 -9.32
C LEU A 20 7.75 2.95 -9.69
N PHE A 21 7.27 2.20 -8.69
CA PHE A 21 6.71 0.86 -8.89
C PHE A 21 5.18 0.85 -8.98
N GLY A 22 4.51 1.95 -8.63
CA GLY A 22 3.04 2.03 -8.63
C GLY A 22 2.35 1.23 -7.53
N VAL A 23 3.09 0.78 -6.50
CA VAL A 23 2.58 -0.14 -5.45
C VAL A 23 2.00 0.59 -4.24
N GLY A 24 2.00 1.93 -4.24
CA GLY A 24 1.36 2.72 -3.18
C GLY A 24 2.15 2.81 -1.87
N GLY A 25 3.27 2.10 -1.67
CA GLY A 25 4.18 2.31 -0.52
C GLY A 25 3.89 1.45 0.72
N GLY A 26 2.79 0.67 0.71
CA GLY A 26 2.43 -0.24 1.81
C GLY A 26 3.49 -1.31 2.11
N ILE A 27 4.28 -1.69 1.10
CA ILE A 27 5.44 -2.60 1.25
C ILE A 27 6.43 -2.11 2.31
N LEU A 28 6.58 -0.79 2.47
CA LEU A 28 7.47 -0.21 3.48
C LEU A 28 6.73 0.13 4.78
N PHE A 29 5.52 0.69 4.69
CA PHE A 29 4.79 1.13 5.87
C PHE A 29 4.39 -0.03 6.80
N VAL A 30 3.85 -1.12 6.26
CA VAL A 30 3.37 -2.25 7.08
C VAL A 30 4.50 -2.88 7.92
N PRO A 31 5.63 -3.36 7.35
CA PRO A 31 6.68 -3.97 8.17
C PRO A 31 7.30 -2.99 9.16
N THR A 32 7.37 -1.70 8.81
CA THR A 32 7.84 -0.65 9.73
C THR A 32 6.90 -0.51 10.93
N LEU A 33 5.59 -0.44 10.68
CA LEU A 33 4.59 -0.29 11.74
C LEU A 33 4.52 -1.53 12.64
N VAL A 34 4.63 -2.73 12.08
CA VAL A 34 4.76 -3.97 12.86
C VAL A 34 6.03 -3.96 13.71
N ALA A 35 7.17 -3.49 13.16
CA ALA A 35 8.40 -3.35 13.94
C ALA A 35 8.30 -2.31 15.05
N LEU A 36 7.38 -1.34 14.94
CA LEU A 36 7.05 -0.37 15.99
C LEU A 36 6.02 -0.91 17.00
N GLY A 37 5.59 -2.16 16.87
CA GLY A 37 4.75 -2.85 17.84
C GLY A 37 3.25 -2.80 17.54
N LEU A 38 2.83 -2.36 16.35
CA LEU A 38 1.44 -2.50 15.93
C LEU A 38 1.15 -3.97 15.58
N SER A 39 -0.08 -4.41 15.86
CA SER A 39 -0.56 -5.68 15.35
C SER A 39 -0.52 -5.69 13.81
N GLN A 40 -0.40 -6.87 13.21
CA GLN A 40 -0.38 -6.99 11.75
C GLN A 40 -1.60 -6.29 11.09
N LEU A 41 -2.80 -6.47 11.66
CA LEU A 41 -4.03 -5.89 11.14
C LEU A 41 -4.03 -4.35 11.26
N ASP A 42 -3.60 -3.82 12.40
CA ASP A 42 -3.55 -2.36 12.62
C ASP A 42 -2.47 -1.70 11.77
N ALA A 43 -1.34 -2.37 11.57
CA ALA A 43 -0.27 -1.90 10.69
C ALA A 43 -0.75 -1.77 9.24
N GLU A 44 -1.50 -2.77 8.74
CA GLU A 44 -2.12 -2.72 7.41
C GLU A 44 -3.13 -1.59 7.29
N ALA A 45 -4.06 -1.46 8.24
CA ALA A 45 -5.07 -0.39 8.24
C ALA A 45 -4.43 1.00 8.32
N THR A 46 -3.44 1.18 9.18
CA THR A 46 -2.71 2.45 9.33
C THR A 46 -1.90 2.78 8.08
N SER A 47 -1.32 1.77 7.42
CA SER A 47 -0.60 1.98 6.16
C SER A 47 -1.52 2.52 5.06
N LEU A 48 -2.78 2.05 4.97
CA LEU A 48 -3.73 2.56 3.97
C LEU A 48 -3.98 4.06 4.14
N LEU A 49 -4.09 4.53 5.39
CA LEU A 49 -4.20 5.96 5.68
C LEU A 49 -2.93 6.73 5.31
N ALA A 50 -1.76 6.17 5.64
CA ALA A 50 -0.46 6.78 5.34
C ALA A 50 -0.21 6.95 3.82
N ILE A 51 -0.86 6.14 3.00
CA ILE A 51 -0.71 6.14 1.53
C ILE A 51 -1.59 7.20 0.85
N LEU A 52 -2.63 7.70 1.52
CA LEU A 52 -3.57 8.69 0.95
C LEU A 52 -2.89 9.93 0.34
N PRO A 53 -1.90 10.59 0.98
CA PRO A 53 -1.24 11.76 0.40
C PRO A 53 -0.54 11.44 -0.92
N THR A 54 0.11 10.27 -1.01
CA THR A 54 0.82 9.81 -2.20
C THR A 54 -0.15 9.55 -3.35
N VAL A 55 -1.28 8.89 -3.08
CA VAL A 55 -2.31 8.60 -4.09
C VAL A 55 -3.01 9.88 -4.53
N ALA A 56 -3.29 10.81 -3.61
CA ALA A 56 -3.86 12.11 -3.94
C ALA A 56 -2.93 12.92 -4.86
N ALA A 57 -1.66 13.03 -4.51
CA ALA A 57 -0.66 13.72 -5.32
C ALA A 57 -0.47 13.05 -6.71
N GLY A 58 -0.38 11.71 -6.73
CA GLY A 58 -0.27 10.93 -7.97
C GLY A 58 -1.48 11.10 -8.88
N THR A 59 -2.69 11.02 -8.32
CA THR A 59 -3.95 11.21 -9.05
C THR A 59 -4.06 12.62 -9.60
N TRP A 60 -3.72 13.63 -8.80
CA TRP A 60 -3.74 15.03 -9.23
C TRP A 60 -2.79 15.27 -10.41
N ARG A 61 -1.56 14.76 -10.33
CA ARG A 61 -0.59 14.87 -11.43
C ARG A 61 -1.05 14.14 -12.68
N GLN A 62 -1.58 12.93 -12.52
CA GLN A 62 -2.07 12.13 -13.65
C GLN A 62 -3.31 12.75 -14.30
N HIS A 63 -4.15 13.42 -13.50
CA HIS A 63 -5.30 14.17 -14.01
C HIS A 63 -4.85 15.35 -14.87
N ARG A 64 -3.82 16.09 -14.44
CA ARG A 64 -3.22 17.17 -15.23
C ARG A 64 -2.66 16.69 -16.58
N TYR A 65 -2.21 15.43 -16.66
CA TYR A 65 -1.77 14.81 -17.91
C TYR A 65 -2.91 14.25 -18.78
N GLY A 66 -4.17 14.35 -18.34
CA GLY A 66 -5.31 13.81 -19.09
C GLY A 66 -5.44 12.28 -19.07
N ASN A 67 -4.65 11.61 -18.23
CA ASN A 67 -4.55 10.14 -18.22
C ASN A 67 -5.50 9.45 -17.22
N VAL A 68 -6.39 10.19 -16.56
CA VAL A 68 -7.29 9.63 -15.53
C VAL A 68 -8.63 9.24 -16.15
N ALA A 69 -8.86 7.93 -16.22
CA ALA A 69 -10.15 7.36 -16.59
C ALA A 69 -11.11 7.35 -15.38
N TRP A 70 -11.81 8.46 -15.15
CA TRP A 70 -12.68 8.66 -13.97
C TRP A 70 -13.76 7.59 -13.78
N ARG A 71 -14.32 7.06 -14.89
CA ARG A 71 -15.32 5.97 -14.82
C ARG A 71 -14.72 4.69 -14.23
N SER A 72 -13.55 4.29 -14.72
CA SER A 72 -12.84 3.11 -14.21
C SER A 72 -12.35 3.34 -12.77
N ALA A 73 -11.87 4.54 -12.46
CA ALA A 73 -11.46 4.91 -11.10
C ALA A 73 -12.63 4.82 -10.10
N ALA A 74 -13.81 5.32 -10.47
CA ALA A 74 -14.99 5.25 -9.62
C ALA A 74 -15.48 3.80 -9.42
N ALA A 75 -15.52 3.00 -10.49
CA ALA A 75 -15.90 1.59 -10.41
C ALA A 75 -14.93 0.78 -9.53
N LEU A 76 -13.63 0.96 -9.72
CA LEU A 76 -12.59 0.33 -8.90
C LEU A 76 -12.64 0.82 -7.46
N GLY A 77 -12.85 2.12 -7.23
CA GLY A 77 -12.95 2.70 -5.90
C GLY A 77 -14.14 2.14 -5.12
N ALA A 78 -15.32 2.12 -5.72
CA ALA A 78 -16.52 1.55 -5.11
C ALA A 78 -16.35 0.04 -4.81
N GLY A 79 -15.79 -0.71 -5.77
CA GLY A 79 -15.47 -2.13 -5.56
C GLY A 79 -14.44 -2.34 -4.44
N SER A 80 -13.46 -1.46 -4.33
CA SER A 80 -12.43 -1.51 -3.28
C SER A 80 -13.02 -1.26 -1.89
N VAL A 81 -13.96 -0.31 -1.75
CA VAL A 81 -14.64 -0.06 -0.46
C VAL A 81 -15.42 -1.29 0.00
N ALA A 82 -16.18 -1.91 -0.90
CA ALA A 82 -16.90 -3.15 -0.60
C ALA A 82 -15.93 -4.31 -0.28
N GLY A 83 -14.86 -4.44 -1.08
CA GLY A 83 -13.83 -5.44 -0.89
C GLY A 83 -13.10 -5.31 0.44
N VAL A 84 -12.74 -4.09 0.85
CA VAL A 84 -12.14 -3.81 2.17
C VAL A 84 -13.11 -4.16 3.28
N GLY A 85 -14.40 -3.83 3.15
CA GLY A 85 -15.41 -4.20 4.14
C GLY A 85 -15.45 -5.72 4.41
N LEU A 86 -15.52 -6.53 3.34
CA LEU A 86 -15.46 -7.99 3.45
C LEU A 86 -14.09 -8.49 3.94
N GLY A 87 -13.02 -7.89 3.44
CA GLY A 87 -11.65 -8.23 3.80
C GLY A 87 -11.38 -8.03 5.29
N VAL A 88 -11.89 -6.96 5.91
CA VAL A 88 -11.76 -6.72 7.35
C VAL A 88 -12.53 -7.76 8.17
N VAL A 89 -13.72 -8.16 7.73
CA VAL A 89 -14.50 -9.21 8.41
C VAL A 89 -13.73 -10.54 8.41
N ILE A 90 -13.15 -10.91 7.26
CA ILE A 90 -12.32 -12.11 7.14
C ILE A 90 -11.03 -11.96 7.95
N ALA A 91 -10.33 -10.84 7.86
CA ALA A 91 -9.06 -10.63 8.54
C ALA A 91 -9.19 -10.71 10.06
N ARG A 92 -10.31 -10.23 10.62
CA ARG A 92 -10.60 -10.33 12.06
C ARG A 92 -10.84 -11.75 12.56
N SER A 93 -11.16 -12.70 11.69
CA SER A 93 -11.34 -14.11 12.07
C SER A 93 -10.06 -14.93 11.93
N LEU A 94 -8.98 -14.36 11.38
CA LEU A 94 -7.70 -15.01 11.20
C LEU A 94 -6.74 -14.71 12.37
N SER A 95 -5.80 -15.62 12.62
CA SER A 95 -4.71 -15.37 13.56
C SER A 95 -3.70 -14.37 13.02
N GLU A 96 -2.99 -13.68 13.90
CA GLU A 96 -1.95 -12.71 13.52
C GLU A 96 -0.82 -13.33 12.68
N ASP A 97 -0.40 -14.56 13.02
CA ASP A 97 0.58 -15.30 12.23
C ASP A 97 0.08 -15.59 10.81
N THR A 98 -1.21 -15.90 10.66
CA THR A 98 -1.82 -16.13 9.34
C THR A 98 -1.81 -14.85 8.52
N LEU A 99 -2.21 -13.72 9.11
CA LEU A 99 -2.16 -12.42 8.44
C LEU A 99 -0.72 -12.06 8.02
N ARG A 100 0.26 -12.28 8.90
CA ARG A 100 1.67 -12.02 8.61
C ARG A 100 2.17 -12.88 7.45
N VAL A 101 1.83 -14.17 7.41
CA VAL A 101 2.20 -15.07 6.31
C VAL A 101 1.52 -14.66 5.01
N LEU A 102 0.21 -14.34 5.03
CA LEU A 102 -0.51 -13.87 3.85
C LEU A 102 0.11 -12.59 3.29
N PHE A 103 0.45 -11.64 4.17
CA PHE A 103 1.12 -10.41 3.78
C PHE A 103 2.53 -10.65 3.21
N ALA A 104 3.31 -11.56 3.82
CA ALA A 104 4.61 -11.95 3.30
C ALA A 104 4.51 -12.58 1.90
N VAL A 105 3.56 -13.49 1.69
CA VAL A 105 3.29 -14.10 0.39
C VAL A 105 2.87 -13.04 -0.63
N LEU A 106 2.02 -12.08 -0.25
CA LEU A 106 1.62 -10.97 -1.10
C LEU A 106 2.84 -10.14 -1.55
N ILE A 107 3.72 -9.74 -0.62
CA ILE A 107 4.93 -8.97 -0.94
C ILE A 107 5.84 -9.75 -1.89
N VAL A 108 6.08 -11.05 -1.62
CA VAL A 108 6.90 -11.89 -2.50
C VAL A 108 6.28 -11.98 -3.89
N GLY A 109 4.96 -12.17 -3.98
CA GLY A 109 4.23 -12.17 -5.23
C GLY A 109 4.39 -10.86 -6.01
N VAL A 110 4.26 -9.72 -5.33
CA VAL A 110 4.47 -8.40 -5.94
C VAL A 110 5.92 -8.23 -6.40
N ALA A 111 6.90 -8.63 -5.59
CA ALA A 111 8.32 -8.56 -5.97
C ALA A 111 8.59 -9.38 -7.24
N ILE A 112 8.06 -10.60 -7.32
CA ILE A 112 8.14 -11.45 -8.53
C ILE A 112 7.48 -10.73 -9.71
N GLN A 113 6.29 -10.17 -9.53
CA GLN A 113 5.56 -9.47 -10.61
C GLN A 113 6.37 -8.29 -11.17
N ILE A 114 6.98 -7.50 -10.30
CA ILE A 114 7.86 -6.38 -10.70
C ILE A 114 9.06 -6.90 -11.50
N VAL A 115 9.73 -7.94 -11.03
CA VAL A 115 10.89 -8.53 -11.74
C VAL A 115 10.48 -9.06 -13.11
N LEU A 116 9.35 -9.76 -13.19
CA LEU A 116 8.85 -10.29 -14.47
C LEU A 116 8.46 -9.17 -15.42
N ARG A 117 7.84 -8.09 -14.92
CA ARG A 117 7.45 -6.95 -15.73
C ARG A 117 8.66 -6.14 -16.22
N ALA A 118 9.71 -6.03 -15.42
CA ALA A 118 10.98 -5.42 -15.83
C ALA A 118 11.74 -6.23 -16.89
N ARG A 119 11.50 -7.56 -16.97
CA ARG A 119 12.09 -8.45 -17.98
C ARG A 119 11.28 -8.55 -19.28
N ARG A 120 10.05 -8.03 -19.32
CA ARG A 120 9.26 -7.98 -20.55
C ARG A 120 9.72 -6.75 -21.36
N PRO A 121 10.28 -6.96 -22.57
CA PRO A 121 10.73 -5.86 -23.43
C PRO A 121 9.56 -4.97 -23.89
#